data_AF-A0A7S1SET4-F1
#
_entry.id   AF-A0A7S1SET4-F1
#
_cell.length_a   1.000
_cell.length_b   1.000
_cell.length_c   1.000
_cell.angle_alpha   90.00
_cell.angle_beta   90.00
_cell.angle_gamma   90.00
#
_symmetry.space_group_name_H-M   'P 1'
#
loop_
_entity.id
_entity.type
_entity.pdbx_description
1 polymer ?
#
loop_
_entity_poly.entity_id
_entity_poly.type
_entity_poly.pdbx_seq_one_letter_code
_entity_poly.pdbx_strand_id
1 'polypeptide(L)'
;MGLAPFGQIKPGTFAALVVALVAGRVLYSPCMTRLFRNTVLPGIPDALAPAYASCSDAELTGSVSLVVTVKDTCAQAEELLTHLSTMFPRSMHVYYAYPGIRGCRHVAAGAAGRQLFQNFTEIEVGASDAPIAGFLKVQPMLKTKYAVLMHNDAYPMERDFACEMYRALEAHPHYPIAAPQIYEAAADKIIVPHGHHQNLHVRPSRSGDGYRIDYDLSLKLLTQRKPEDFAEGPQVDFLEDHAFFARADRYHELLDPSGSFTLEYMDMILNMRARNTSAWYVPTARCVFEVDTKKITWEDLPYLVYKRSEQIGHQVRTYLTKKWGVEFVNTGIWNYVRYVMLAEVVLEKDSLPTDWNDQAAVFYSWFESVGFNRYNGQYLPDFIEDAAAGAVNVSRTMKQTLPTDVPEHRVPPRSAEEILPRQQRKKAGAIDVSFKEPHLPIGVRTSSCDAAEPSSYALCGLAVQDGDACTCYSYVVPFNLKTTLYLDKLMAWMKLPSRAFMYAQMKFWSVPIDRKKVSMFCEPTQEECSFQVQFSKDAKILQWSWFGKQPKYPFTFEGMVIFCILMCFLLTPVALSTKRAQQWLGAKKQQLRSFTALNAAMCKTAVRS
;
A
#
# COMPACT_ATOMS: atom_id res chain seq x y z
N MET A 1 -67.70 6.38 9.58
CA MET A 1 -67.23 6.82 10.92
C MET A 1 -66.56 5.62 11.58
N GLY A 2 -65.28 5.57 11.92
CA GLY A 2 -64.13 6.45 11.66
C GLY A 2 -62.89 5.59 11.93
N LEU A 3 -61.98 5.55 10.95
CA LEU A 3 -60.63 5.04 11.15
C LEU A 3 -59.96 5.89 12.22
N ALA A 4 -59.51 5.27 13.31
CA ALA A 4 -58.73 5.96 14.34
C ALA A 4 -57.47 6.56 13.68
N PRO A 5 -57.17 7.85 13.91
CA PRO A 5 -56.06 8.51 13.27
C PRO A 5 -54.76 7.95 13.84
N PHE A 6 -53.85 7.55 12.96
CA PHE A 6 -52.43 7.47 13.30
C PHE A 6 -52.02 8.83 13.84
N GLY A 7 -51.79 8.89 15.15
CA GLY A 7 -51.34 10.10 15.82
C GLY A 7 -50.13 10.69 15.11
N GLN A 8 -50.18 12.00 14.87
CA GLN A 8 -49.10 12.79 14.29
C GLN A 8 -47.79 12.51 15.05
N ILE A 9 -46.94 11.68 14.47
CA ILE A 9 -45.55 11.59 14.90
C ILE A 9 -44.93 12.94 14.55
N LYS A 10 -44.55 13.72 15.57
CA LYS A 10 -43.89 15.01 15.34
C LYS A 10 -42.70 14.80 14.39
N PRO A 11 -42.46 15.67 13.40
CA PRO A 11 -41.41 15.49 12.40
C PRO A 11 -40.03 15.18 13.00
N GLY A 12 -39.72 15.79 14.16
CA GLY A 12 -38.48 15.52 14.90
C GLY A 12 -38.39 14.12 15.52
N THR A 13 -39.51 13.50 15.90
CA THR A 13 -39.54 12.14 16.46
C THR A 13 -39.38 11.08 15.38
N PHE A 14 -39.95 11.31 14.18
CA PHE A 14 -39.75 10.43 13.03
C PHE A 14 -38.30 10.49 12.53
N ALA A 15 -37.72 11.68 12.41
CA ALA A 15 -36.31 11.86 12.06
C ALA A 15 -35.38 11.19 13.10
N ALA A 16 -35.65 11.37 14.40
CA ALA A 16 -34.87 10.72 15.46
C ALA A 16 -34.99 9.18 15.42
N LEU A 17 -36.17 8.64 15.12
CA LEU A 17 -36.39 7.20 14.99
C LEU A 17 -35.68 6.63 13.76
N VAL A 18 -35.71 7.33 12.62
CA VAL A 18 -34.98 6.94 11.40
C VAL A 18 -33.48 7.00 11.64
N VAL A 19 -32.97 8.06 12.28
CA VAL A 19 -31.55 8.16 12.67
C VAL A 19 -31.18 7.03 13.64
N ALA A 20 -32.02 6.71 14.62
CA ALA A 20 -31.77 5.61 15.56
C ALA A 20 -31.82 4.23 14.88
N LEU A 21 -32.72 4.02 13.90
CA LEU A 21 -32.81 2.78 13.12
C LEU A 21 -31.63 2.63 12.15
N VAL A 22 -31.20 3.71 11.50
CA VAL A 22 -30.03 3.72 10.63
C VAL A 22 -28.75 3.53 11.46
N ALA A 23 -28.60 4.27 12.57
CA ALA A 23 -27.48 4.10 13.50
C ALA A 23 -27.46 2.69 14.10
N GLY A 24 -28.61 2.15 14.50
CA GLY A 24 -28.73 0.76 14.95
C GLY A 24 -28.29 -0.22 13.87
N ARG A 25 -28.84 -0.13 12.65
CA ARG A 25 -28.49 -1.04 11.55
C ARG A 25 -27.01 -0.97 11.16
N VAL A 26 -26.39 0.21 11.24
CA VAL A 26 -24.95 0.39 11.03
C VAL A 26 -24.15 -0.24 12.17
N LEU A 27 -24.48 0.08 13.42
CA LEU A 27 -23.80 -0.43 14.63
C LEU A 27 -23.91 -1.95 14.79
N TYR A 28 -25.01 -2.56 14.35
CA TYR A 28 -25.26 -4.01 14.42
C TYR A 28 -24.82 -4.78 13.17
N SER A 29 -24.10 -4.14 12.23
CA SER A 29 -23.49 -4.90 11.15
C SER A 29 -22.37 -5.82 11.70
N PRO A 30 -22.16 -7.02 11.13
CA PRO A 30 -21.05 -7.89 11.52
C PRO A 30 -19.69 -7.20 11.44
N CYS A 31 -19.53 -6.27 10.49
CA CYS A 31 -18.36 -5.42 10.34
C CYS A 31 -18.14 -4.52 11.55
N MET A 32 -19.13 -3.73 11.96
CA MET A 32 -18.99 -2.83 13.11
C MET A 32 -18.78 -3.62 14.40
N THR A 33 -19.42 -4.79 14.53
CA THR A 33 -19.20 -5.68 15.68
C THR A 33 -17.75 -6.15 15.77
N ARG A 34 -17.14 -6.58 14.64
CA ARG A 34 -15.72 -6.97 14.60
C ARG A 34 -14.80 -5.79 14.87
N LEU A 35 -15.10 -4.62 14.31
CA LEU A 35 -14.33 -3.40 14.54
C LEU A 35 -14.29 -3.03 16.03
N PHE A 36 -15.44 -3.05 16.72
CA PHE A 36 -15.49 -2.81 18.17
C PHE A 36 -14.82 -3.92 18.99
N ARG A 37 -14.95 -5.18 18.56
CA ARG A 37 -14.22 -6.30 19.19
C ARG A 37 -12.71 -6.08 19.08
N ASN A 38 -12.23 -5.63 17.93
CA ASN A 38 -10.80 -5.54 17.64
C ASN A 38 -10.07 -4.46 18.46
N THR A 39 -10.76 -3.42 18.94
CA THR A 39 -10.15 -2.36 19.77
C THR A 39 -9.66 -2.86 21.13
N VAL A 40 -10.17 -4.00 21.61
CA VAL A 40 -9.76 -4.62 22.88
C VAL A 40 -8.91 -5.88 22.69
N LEU A 41 -8.60 -6.26 21.45
CA LEU A 41 -7.73 -7.40 21.16
C LEU A 41 -6.24 -7.02 21.25
N PRO A 42 -5.33 -7.98 21.49
CA PRO A 42 -3.89 -7.75 21.48
C PRO A 42 -3.42 -7.09 20.17
N GLY A 43 -2.28 -6.40 20.22
CA GLY A 43 -1.69 -5.74 19.04
C GLY A 43 -1.34 -6.71 17.92
N ILE A 44 -0.87 -7.91 18.27
CA ILE A 44 -0.55 -9.00 17.35
C ILE A 44 -1.73 -9.97 17.28
N PRO A 45 -2.23 -10.35 16.10
CA PRO A 45 -3.28 -11.36 15.94
C PRO A 45 -2.87 -12.73 16.49
N ASP A 46 -3.82 -13.44 17.09
CA ASP A 46 -3.61 -14.80 17.59
C ASP A 46 -3.14 -15.72 16.45
N ALA A 47 -2.22 -16.64 16.77
CA ALA A 47 -1.78 -17.64 15.82
C ALA A 47 -2.93 -18.58 15.41
N LEU A 48 -2.91 -19.02 14.16
CA LEU A 48 -3.79 -20.07 13.67
C LEU A 48 -3.11 -21.42 13.85
N ALA A 49 -3.87 -22.42 14.26
CA ALA A 49 -3.35 -23.78 14.31
C ALA A 49 -3.04 -24.26 12.88
N PRO A 50 -1.89 -24.93 12.64
CA PRO A 50 -1.57 -25.53 11.34
C PRO A 50 -2.71 -26.42 10.84
N ALA A 51 -3.00 -26.34 9.54
CA ALA A 51 -4.01 -27.16 8.89
C ALA A 51 -3.39 -28.47 8.35
N TYR A 52 -2.09 -28.49 8.09
CA TYR A 52 -1.39 -29.59 7.45
C TYR A 52 -0.32 -30.22 8.36
N ALA A 53 0.18 -31.37 7.93
CA ALA A 53 1.30 -32.03 8.61
C ALA A 53 2.60 -31.25 8.38
N SER A 54 3.37 -31.07 9.46
CA SER A 54 4.69 -30.43 9.44
C SER A 54 5.64 -31.08 8.44
N CYS A 55 6.55 -30.29 7.89
CA CYS A 55 7.55 -30.72 6.93
C CYS A 55 8.90 -30.89 7.61
N SER A 56 9.70 -31.83 7.15
CA SER A 56 11.12 -31.87 7.54
C SER A 56 11.93 -30.82 6.78
N ASP A 57 13.04 -30.36 7.36
CA ASP A 57 13.95 -29.43 6.68
C ASP A 57 14.49 -30.01 5.36
N ALA A 58 14.71 -31.33 5.30
CA ALA A 58 15.17 -32.05 4.11
C ALA A 58 14.10 -32.06 3.00
N GLU A 59 12.84 -32.29 3.37
CA GLU A 59 11.71 -32.25 2.44
C GLU A 59 11.51 -30.86 1.84
N LEU A 60 11.55 -29.81 2.69
CA LEU A 60 11.45 -28.43 2.23
C LEU A 60 12.62 -28.05 1.31
N THR A 61 13.86 -28.39 1.71
CA THR A 61 15.06 -28.10 0.89
C THR A 61 15.00 -28.78 -0.47
N GLY A 62 14.47 -30.01 -0.55
CA GLY A 62 14.35 -30.75 -1.81
C GLY A 62 13.23 -30.26 -2.73
N SER A 63 12.20 -29.61 -2.17
CA SER A 63 10.96 -29.28 -2.90
C SER A 63 10.76 -27.79 -3.16
N VAL A 64 11.43 -26.92 -2.39
CA VAL A 64 11.16 -25.48 -2.34
C VAL A 64 12.47 -24.68 -2.38
N SER A 65 12.51 -23.68 -3.26
CA SER A 65 13.51 -22.60 -3.22
C SER A 65 12.87 -21.32 -2.68
N LEU A 66 13.68 -20.45 -2.08
CA LEU A 66 13.25 -19.11 -1.66
C LEU A 66 13.77 -18.08 -2.64
N VAL A 67 12.88 -17.25 -3.18
CA VAL A 67 13.22 -16.15 -4.08
C VAL A 67 12.75 -14.85 -3.45
N VAL A 68 13.72 -14.02 -3.07
CA VAL A 68 13.51 -12.69 -2.52
C VAL A 68 13.83 -11.65 -3.58
N THR A 69 12.95 -10.67 -3.80
CA THR A 69 13.25 -9.52 -4.65
C THR A 69 13.08 -8.22 -3.89
N VAL A 70 13.91 -7.22 -4.21
CA VAL A 70 13.77 -5.90 -3.61
C VAL A 70 12.51 -5.21 -4.17
N LYS A 71 11.62 -4.76 -3.28
CA LYS A 71 10.40 -4.04 -3.68
C LYS A 71 10.54 -2.53 -3.53
N ASP A 72 10.84 -2.01 -2.35
CA ASP A 72 10.79 -0.55 -2.11
C ASP A 72 12.07 0.01 -1.47
N THR A 73 12.67 -0.73 -0.53
CA THR A 73 13.91 -0.33 0.15
C THR A 73 14.95 -1.41 -0.07
N CYS A 74 16.19 -1.05 -0.35
CA CYS A 74 17.32 -1.94 -0.50
C CYS A 74 17.99 -2.21 0.86
N ALA A 75 18.02 -1.23 1.77
CA ALA A 75 18.79 -1.26 3.00
C ALA A 75 18.34 -2.30 4.04
N GLN A 76 17.09 -2.76 3.97
CA GLN A 76 16.56 -3.79 4.89
C GLN A 76 17.06 -5.22 4.62
N ALA A 77 17.95 -5.41 3.63
CA ALA A 77 18.40 -6.73 3.19
C ALA A 77 18.94 -7.61 4.32
N GLU A 78 19.86 -7.10 5.14
CA GLU A 78 20.51 -7.89 6.20
C GLU A 78 19.54 -8.32 7.30
N GLU A 79 18.68 -7.41 7.75
CA GLU A 79 17.67 -7.70 8.76
C GLU A 79 16.69 -8.77 8.28
N LEU A 80 16.17 -8.59 7.06
CA LEU A 80 15.29 -9.58 6.47
C LEU A 80 15.98 -10.93 6.36
N LEU A 81 17.18 -11.00 5.78
CA LEU A 81 17.89 -12.27 5.61
C LEU A 81 18.14 -12.95 6.97
N THR A 82 18.44 -12.17 8.00
CA THR A 82 18.57 -12.66 9.38
C THR A 82 17.26 -13.25 9.88
N HIS A 83 16.13 -12.55 9.70
CA HIS A 83 14.80 -13.07 10.03
C HIS A 83 14.49 -14.37 9.29
N LEU A 84 14.74 -14.41 7.97
CA LEU A 84 14.50 -15.58 7.14
C LEU A 84 15.36 -16.78 7.56
N SER A 85 16.58 -16.56 8.05
CA SER A 85 17.42 -17.65 8.57
C SER A 85 16.83 -18.36 9.78
N THR A 86 15.90 -17.71 10.50
CA THR A 86 15.17 -18.32 11.62
C THR A 86 13.91 -19.07 11.18
N MET A 87 13.41 -18.76 9.98
CA MET A 87 12.17 -19.32 9.43
C MET A 87 12.42 -20.46 8.44
N PHE A 88 13.56 -20.44 7.75
CA PHE A 88 13.89 -21.37 6.67
C PHE A 88 15.13 -22.21 6.99
N PRO A 89 15.22 -23.46 6.49
CA PRO A 89 16.41 -24.29 6.63
C PRO A 89 17.65 -23.61 6.03
N ARG A 90 18.78 -23.69 6.72
CA ARG A 90 20.07 -23.15 6.24
C ARG A 90 20.52 -23.74 4.89
N SER A 91 20.09 -24.96 4.59
CA SER A 91 20.39 -25.68 3.33
C SER A 91 19.51 -25.26 2.15
N MET A 92 18.41 -24.55 2.39
CA MET A 92 17.51 -24.06 1.34
C MET A 92 18.26 -23.12 0.39
N HIS A 93 18.00 -23.25 -0.90
CA HIS A 93 18.55 -22.31 -1.89
C HIS A 93 17.77 -20.99 -1.83
N VAL A 94 18.48 -19.92 -1.47
CA VAL A 94 17.96 -18.56 -1.46
C VAL A 94 18.51 -17.78 -2.65
N TYR A 95 17.62 -17.27 -3.47
CA TYR A 95 17.92 -16.31 -4.53
C TYR A 95 17.50 -14.92 -4.06
N TYR A 96 18.40 -13.94 -4.17
CA TYR A 96 18.14 -12.55 -3.78
C TYR A 96 18.35 -11.65 -4.99
N ALA A 97 17.27 -11.10 -5.55
CA ALA A 97 17.33 -10.21 -6.70
C ALA A 97 17.17 -8.74 -6.29
N TYR A 98 18.05 -7.87 -6.81
CA TYR A 98 18.06 -6.44 -6.50
C TYR A 98 18.21 -5.61 -7.78
N PRO A 99 17.68 -4.37 -7.81
CA PRO A 99 17.84 -3.48 -8.95
C PRO A 99 19.27 -2.94 -9.02
N GLY A 100 19.87 -2.97 -10.21
CA GLY A 100 21.21 -2.43 -10.50
C GLY A 100 21.30 -0.90 -10.48
N ILE A 101 20.42 -0.22 -9.76
CA ILE A 101 20.42 1.24 -9.61
C ILE A 101 21.44 1.68 -8.56
N ARG A 102 22.04 2.87 -8.74
CA ARG A 102 22.89 3.52 -7.71
C ARG A 102 22.12 3.63 -6.37
N GLY A 103 22.81 3.43 -5.25
CA GLY A 103 22.20 3.24 -3.92
C GLY A 103 22.10 1.77 -3.56
N CYS A 104 21.23 1.01 -4.24
CA CYS A 104 21.02 -0.42 -3.97
C CYS A 104 22.27 -1.29 -4.17
N ARG A 105 23.16 -0.92 -5.09
CA ARG A 105 24.46 -1.57 -5.30
C ARG A 105 25.42 -1.46 -4.11
N HIS A 106 25.20 -0.49 -3.20
CA HIS A 106 26.02 -0.32 -2.00
C HIS A 106 25.58 -1.24 -0.84
N VAL A 107 24.40 -1.86 -0.94
CA VAL A 107 23.89 -2.75 0.10
C VAL A 107 24.55 -4.13 0.00
N ALA A 108 25.21 -4.55 1.08
CA ALA A 108 25.98 -5.79 1.15
C ALA A 108 25.13 -7.06 1.39
N ALA A 109 24.00 -7.22 0.67
CA ALA A 109 23.08 -8.36 0.84
C ALA A 109 23.78 -9.72 0.67
N GLY A 110 24.74 -9.81 -0.25
CA GLY A 110 25.53 -11.01 -0.52
C GLY A 110 26.35 -11.53 0.62
N ALA A 111 27.02 -10.62 1.34
CA ALA A 111 27.86 -10.99 2.46
C ALA A 111 26.99 -11.59 3.59
N ALA A 112 25.90 -10.90 3.93
CA ALA A 112 24.92 -11.37 4.92
C ALA A 112 24.29 -12.71 4.49
N GLY A 113 23.82 -12.81 3.24
CA GLY A 113 23.17 -14.00 2.72
C GLY A 113 24.06 -15.24 2.74
N ARG A 114 25.32 -15.12 2.31
CA ARG A 114 26.29 -16.24 2.32
C ARG A 114 26.71 -16.68 3.72
N GLN A 115 26.61 -15.81 4.72
CA GLN A 115 26.83 -16.19 6.12
C GLN A 115 25.66 -17.02 6.65
N LEU A 116 24.43 -16.63 6.30
CA LEU A 116 23.20 -17.17 6.85
C LEU A 116 22.71 -18.44 6.14
N PHE A 117 22.97 -18.59 4.85
CA PHE A 117 22.51 -19.71 4.03
C PHE A 117 23.68 -20.40 3.31
N GLN A 118 23.62 -21.74 3.19
CA GLN A 118 24.65 -22.52 2.49
C GLN A 118 24.61 -22.29 0.97
N ASN A 119 23.41 -22.09 0.42
CA ASN A 119 23.15 -21.91 -1.00
C ASN A 119 22.51 -20.54 -1.21
N PHE A 120 23.32 -19.52 -1.48
CA PHE A 120 22.87 -18.15 -1.69
C PHE A 120 23.31 -17.63 -3.06
N THR A 121 22.40 -17.01 -3.81
CA THR A 121 22.68 -16.46 -5.14
C THR A 121 22.11 -15.05 -5.27
N GLU A 122 22.99 -14.08 -5.53
CA GLU A 122 22.60 -12.71 -5.82
C GLU A 122 22.35 -12.52 -7.31
N ILE A 123 21.30 -11.78 -7.66
CA ILE A 123 20.91 -11.53 -9.04
C ILE A 123 20.61 -10.04 -9.20
N GLU A 124 21.47 -9.35 -9.95
CA GLU A 124 21.18 -7.98 -10.37
C GLU A 124 20.12 -7.98 -11.48
N VAL A 125 19.07 -7.17 -11.37
CA VAL A 125 18.14 -6.82 -12.46
C VAL A 125 18.40 -5.40 -12.96
N GLY A 126 17.79 -4.99 -14.08
CA GLY A 126 17.98 -3.65 -14.63
C GLY A 126 17.62 -2.55 -13.61
N ALA A 127 18.27 -1.39 -13.72
CA ALA A 127 18.07 -0.27 -12.78
C ALA A 127 16.62 0.25 -12.76
N SER A 128 15.93 0.12 -13.89
CA SER A 128 14.53 0.53 -14.09
C SER A 128 13.54 -0.64 -14.01
N ASP A 129 14.01 -1.86 -13.73
CA ASP A 129 13.16 -3.05 -13.73
C ASP A 129 12.23 -3.08 -12.50
N ALA A 130 11.03 -3.60 -12.71
CA ALA A 130 10.09 -3.88 -11.64
C ALA A 130 10.58 -5.01 -10.73
N PRO A 131 10.18 -5.05 -9.44
CA PRO A 131 10.53 -6.12 -8.51
C PRO A 131 10.22 -7.54 -9.03
N ILE A 132 9.09 -7.68 -9.77
CA ILE A 132 8.66 -8.94 -10.38
C ILE A 132 9.63 -9.45 -11.45
N ALA A 133 10.41 -8.58 -12.09
CA ALA A 133 11.45 -9.00 -13.04
C ALA A 133 12.48 -9.91 -12.36
N GLY A 134 12.75 -9.72 -11.07
CA GLY A 134 13.62 -10.61 -10.29
C GLY A 134 13.09 -12.04 -10.22
N PHE A 135 11.80 -12.22 -9.93
CA PHE A 135 11.17 -13.56 -9.91
C PHE A 135 11.29 -14.27 -11.26
N LEU A 136 11.09 -13.53 -12.35
CA LEU A 136 11.17 -14.05 -13.71
C LEU A 136 12.60 -14.37 -14.13
N LYS A 137 13.58 -13.54 -13.72
CA LYS A 137 15.00 -13.78 -13.99
C LYS A 137 15.50 -15.03 -13.26
N VAL A 138 15.00 -15.28 -12.06
CA VAL A 138 15.33 -16.47 -11.24
C VAL A 138 14.69 -17.75 -11.78
N GLN A 139 13.49 -17.66 -12.36
CA GLN A 139 12.68 -18.81 -12.78
C GLN A 139 13.46 -19.92 -13.51
N PRO A 140 14.26 -19.64 -14.56
CA PRO A 140 14.99 -20.68 -15.27
C PRO A 140 16.12 -21.33 -14.47
N MET A 141 16.52 -20.76 -13.32
CA MET A 141 17.56 -21.29 -12.44
C MET A 141 17.00 -22.25 -11.38
N LEU A 142 15.69 -22.24 -11.15
CA LEU A 142 15.05 -23.05 -10.13
C LEU A 142 15.13 -24.54 -10.47
N LYS A 143 15.64 -25.33 -9.51
CA LYS A 143 15.71 -26.80 -9.61
C LYS A 143 14.60 -27.50 -8.82
N THR A 144 13.87 -26.74 -8.00
CA THR A 144 12.81 -27.24 -7.13
C THR A 144 11.45 -27.12 -7.80
N LYS A 145 10.51 -27.99 -7.42
CA LYS A 145 9.14 -27.99 -7.97
C LYS A 145 8.37 -26.70 -7.63
N TYR A 146 8.67 -26.13 -6.46
CA TYR A 146 8.02 -24.93 -5.97
C TYR A 146 9.02 -23.85 -5.58
N ALA A 147 8.52 -22.63 -5.46
CA ALA A 147 9.24 -21.49 -4.91
C ALA A 147 8.34 -20.67 -3.98
N VAL A 148 8.92 -20.19 -2.87
CA VAL A 148 8.38 -19.05 -2.14
C VAL A 148 8.86 -17.80 -2.89
N LEU A 149 7.92 -17.01 -3.41
CA LEU A 149 8.19 -15.74 -4.06
C LEU A 149 7.81 -14.63 -3.10
N MET A 150 8.79 -13.80 -2.73
CA MET A 150 8.62 -12.82 -1.67
C MET A 150 9.40 -11.54 -1.97
N HIS A 151 8.82 -10.43 -1.55
CA HIS A 151 9.49 -9.14 -1.57
C HIS A 151 10.26 -8.93 -0.27
N ASN A 152 11.28 -8.07 -0.31
CA ASN A 152 12.15 -7.89 0.85
C ASN A 152 11.52 -7.10 2.02
N ASP A 153 10.24 -6.75 1.90
CA ASP A 153 9.39 -6.12 2.91
C ASP A 153 8.43 -7.10 3.59
N ALA A 154 8.55 -8.41 3.30
CA ALA A 154 7.66 -9.43 3.80
C ALA A 154 8.37 -10.38 4.79
N TYR A 155 7.79 -10.47 6.00
CA TYR A 155 8.33 -11.19 7.14
C TYR A 155 7.36 -12.30 7.56
N PRO A 156 7.66 -13.59 7.28
CA PRO A 156 6.86 -14.71 7.76
C PRO A 156 6.74 -14.69 9.29
N MET A 157 5.56 -15.03 9.81
CA MET A 157 5.30 -15.01 11.25
C MET A 157 5.59 -16.35 11.93
N GLU A 158 5.56 -17.45 11.18
CA GLU A 158 5.79 -18.82 11.65
C GLU A 158 6.88 -19.51 10.84
N ARG A 159 7.59 -20.45 11.50
CA ARG A 159 8.54 -21.36 10.83
C ARG A 159 7.84 -22.27 9.82
N ASP A 160 6.59 -22.65 10.07
CA ASP A 160 5.81 -23.53 9.19
C ASP A 160 5.22 -22.81 7.97
N PHE A 161 5.47 -21.50 7.81
CA PHE A 161 4.93 -20.66 6.72
C PHE A 161 5.03 -21.32 5.33
N ALA A 162 6.23 -21.78 4.95
CA ALA A 162 6.42 -22.41 3.66
C ALA A 162 5.88 -23.85 3.59
N CYS A 163 5.87 -24.56 4.72
CA CYS A 163 5.33 -25.92 4.78
C CYS A 163 3.82 -25.94 4.57
N GLU A 164 3.08 -25.06 5.26
CA GLU A 164 1.63 -24.96 5.12
C GLU A 164 1.23 -24.68 3.67
N MET A 165 1.90 -23.72 3.01
CA MET A 165 1.63 -23.41 1.60
C MET A 165 2.05 -24.54 0.64
N TYR A 166 3.17 -25.21 0.91
CA TYR A 166 3.62 -26.38 0.15
C TYR A 166 2.59 -27.52 0.22
N ARG A 167 2.16 -27.87 1.43
CA ARG A 167 1.16 -28.93 1.67
C ARG A 167 -0.19 -28.58 1.06
N ALA A 168 -0.61 -27.32 1.15
CA ALA A 168 -1.84 -26.86 0.51
C ALA A 168 -1.81 -27.04 -1.01
N LEU A 169 -0.70 -26.72 -1.70
CA LEU A 169 -0.59 -26.96 -3.14
C LEU A 169 -0.45 -28.43 -3.52
N GLU A 170 0.15 -29.27 -2.67
CA GLU A 170 0.14 -30.73 -2.87
C GLU A 170 -1.29 -31.29 -2.74
N ALA A 171 -2.08 -30.80 -1.77
CA ALA A 171 -3.49 -31.19 -1.60
C ALA A 171 -4.41 -30.62 -2.70
N HIS A 172 -4.05 -29.48 -3.28
CA HIS A 172 -4.84 -28.78 -4.30
C HIS A 172 -4.02 -28.48 -5.57
N PRO A 173 -3.55 -29.51 -6.30
CA PRO A 173 -2.55 -29.37 -7.38
C PRO A 173 -3.03 -28.62 -8.63
N HIS A 174 -4.34 -28.33 -8.71
CA HIS A 174 -4.95 -27.56 -9.79
C HIS A 174 -4.69 -26.04 -9.67
N TYR A 175 -4.30 -25.56 -8.49
CA TYR A 175 -3.94 -24.16 -8.30
C TYR A 175 -2.43 -23.95 -8.52
N PRO A 176 -2.03 -22.91 -9.27
CA PRO A 176 -0.62 -22.61 -9.50
C PRO A 176 0.05 -21.88 -8.32
N ILE A 177 -0.75 -21.25 -7.45
CA ILE A 177 -0.32 -20.37 -6.38
C ILE A 177 -1.08 -20.67 -5.09
N ALA A 178 -0.37 -20.69 -3.96
CA ALA A 178 -0.93 -20.56 -2.64
C ALA A 178 -0.63 -19.16 -2.08
N ALA A 179 -1.65 -18.50 -1.52
CA ALA A 179 -1.60 -17.14 -1.00
C ALA A 179 -1.68 -17.17 0.53
N PRO A 180 -0.71 -16.58 1.26
CA PRO A 180 -0.75 -16.49 2.71
C PRO A 180 -1.73 -15.41 3.18
N GLN A 181 -2.03 -15.40 4.48
CA GLN A 181 -2.61 -14.23 5.12
C GLN A 181 -1.54 -13.16 5.33
N ILE A 182 -1.74 -11.99 4.72
CA ILE A 182 -0.83 -10.85 4.87
C ILE A 182 -1.40 -9.84 5.85
N TYR A 183 -0.54 -9.40 6.75
CA TYR A 183 -0.78 -8.30 7.66
C TYR A 183 0.16 -7.14 7.34
N GLU A 184 -0.05 -6.01 8.01
CA GLU A 184 0.84 -4.86 7.96
C GLU A 184 1.27 -4.46 9.36
N ALA A 185 2.52 -4.05 9.50
CA ALA A 185 2.97 -3.31 10.65
C ALA A 185 2.39 -1.89 10.62
N ALA A 186 1.50 -1.60 11.58
CA ALA A 186 1.03 -0.26 11.88
C ALA A 186 1.87 0.38 12.99
N ALA A 187 1.56 1.63 13.34
CA ALA A 187 2.18 2.34 14.46
C ALA A 187 2.17 1.49 15.75
N ASP A 188 3.19 1.71 16.59
CA ASP A 188 3.35 1.04 17.90
C ASP A 188 3.42 -0.50 17.81
N LYS A 189 3.97 -1.04 16.71
CA LYS A 189 4.14 -2.49 16.46
C LYS A 189 2.81 -3.27 16.44
N ILE A 190 1.71 -2.58 16.15
CA ILE A 190 0.40 -3.20 16.00
C ILE A 190 0.33 -3.86 14.63
N ILE A 191 -0.06 -5.12 14.57
CA ILE A 191 -0.20 -5.86 13.30
C ILE A 191 -1.67 -5.83 12.87
N VAL A 192 -1.97 -5.28 11.69
CA VAL A 192 -3.34 -5.12 11.16
C VAL A 192 -3.53 -5.89 9.85
N PRO A 193 -4.74 -6.36 9.50
CA PRO A 193 -4.94 -7.04 8.23
C PRO A 193 -4.58 -6.16 7.03
N HIS A 194 -3.89 -6.73 6.05
CA HIS A 194 -3.63 -6.06 4.79
C HIS A 194 -4.95 -5.85 4.04
N GLY A 195 -5.13 -4.70 3.39
CA GLY A 195 -6.31 -4.37 2.61
C GLY A 195 -6.50 -5.35 1.47
N HIS A 196 -7.71 -5.88 1.36
CA HIS A 196 -8.10 -6.81 0.30
C HIS A 196 -9.22 -6.20 -0.55
N HIS A 197 -9.16 -6.49 -1.84
CA HIS A 197 -10.25 -6.23 -2.76
C HIS A 197 -11.18 -7.44 -2.84
N GLN A 198 -12.45 -7.18 -3.10
CA GLN A 198 -13.46 -8.21 -3.36
C GLN A 198 -14.39 -7.72 -4.47
N ASN A 199 -15.18 -8.64 -5.04
CA ASN A 199 -16.14 -8.31 -6.09
C ASN A 199 -15.43 -7.57 -7.24
N LEU A 200 -14.39 -8.17 -7.81
CA LEU A 200 -13.71 -7.60 -8.98
C LEU A 200 -14.64 -7.71 -10.21
N HIS A 201 -14.91 -6.59 -10.87
CA HIS A 201 -15.91 -6.52 -11.93
C HIS A 201 -15.60 -5.41 -12.95
N VAL A 202 -16.32 -5.41 -14.07
CA VAL A 202 -16.28 -4.31 -15.05
C VAL A 202 -17.58 -3.52 -15.05
N ARG A 203 -17.50 -2.21 -15.32
CA ARG A 203 -18.65 -1.30 -15.47
C ARG A 203 -18.44 -0.34 -16.61
N PRO A 204 -19.50 0.26 -17.19
CA PRO A 204 -19.33 1.30 -18.22
C PRO A 204 -18.37 2.40 -17.75
N SER A 205 -17.43 2.77 -18.62
CA SER A 205 -16.50 3.86 -18.35
C SER A 205 -17.24 5.20 -18.24
N ARG A 206 -16.68 6.14 -17.46
CA ARG A 206 -17.17 7.52 -17.41
C ARG A 206 -16.73 8.35 -18.61
N SER A 207 -15.69 7.96 -19.32
CA SER A 207 -15.30 8.63 -20.57
C SER A 207 -16.32 8.40 -21.69
N GLY A 208 -17.15 7.36 -21.56
CA GLY A 208 -18.08 6.90 -22.60
C GLY A 208 -17.52 5.76 -23.45
N ASP A 209 -16.23 5.44 -23.31
CA ASP A 209 -15.56 4.43 -24.12
C ASP A 209 -15.44 3.11 -23.36
N GLY A 210 -16.24 2.12 -23.76
CA GLY A 210 -16.14 0.74 -23.27
C GLY A 210 -16.39 0.59 -21.76
N TYR A 211 -15.53 -0.20 -21.12
CA TYR A 211 -15.65 -0.58 -19.71
C TYR A 211 -14.41 -0.19 -18.92
N ARG A 212 -14.59 -0.04 -17.61
CA ARG A 212 -13.54 0.12 -16.62
C ARG A 212 -13.57 -0.99 -15.58
N ILE A 213 -12.40 -1.37 -15.07
CA ILE A 213 -12.28 -2.28 -13.93
C ILE A 213 -12.61 -1.53 -12.64
N ASP A 214 -13.33 -2.20 -11.75
CA ASP A 214 -13.62 -1.71 -10.40
C ASP A 214 -13.71 -2.87 -9.41
N TYR A 215 -13.58 -2.54 -8.12
CA TYR A 215 -13.62 -3.50 -7.02
C TYR A 215 -14.07 -2.83 -5.73
N ASP A 216 -14.56 -3.63 -4.79
CA ASP A 216 -14.93 -3.16 -3.47
C ASP A 216 -13.79 -3.42 -2.47
N LEU A 217 -13.59 -2.50 -1.52
CA LEU A 217 -12.77 -2.79 -0.33
C LEU A 217 -13.50 -3.81 0.55
N SER A 218 -12.82 -4.90 0.92
CA SER A 218 -13.41 -5.91 1.79
C SER A 218 -13.30 -5.54 3.26
N LEU A 219 -14.33 -4.89 3.80
CA LEU A 219 -14.45 -4.62 5.24
C LEU A 219 -14.47 -5.90 6.08
N LYS A 220 -14.96 -7.01 5.52
CA LYS A 220 -14.93 -8.32 6.19
C LYS A 220 -13.49 -8.75 6.45
N LEU A 221 -12.64 -8.72 5.41
CA LEU A 221 -11.23 -9.13 5.47
C LEU A 221 -10.41 -8.14 6.31
N LEU A 222 -10.64 -6.84 6.13
CA LEU A 222 -10.01 -5.76 6.92
C LEU A 222 -10.24 -5.85 8.43
N THR A 223 -11.23 -6.63 8.87
CA THR A 223 -11.58 -6.79 10.29
C THR A 223 -11.33 -8.19 10.85
N GLN A 224 -10.78 -9.12 10.06
CA GLN A 224 -10.42 -10.47 10.52
C GLN A 224 -9.24 -10.39 11.49
N ARG A 225 -9.38 -11.03 12.66
CA ARG A 225 -8.29 -11.10 13.65
C ARG A 225 -8.28 -12.39 14.44
N LYS A 226 -9.44 -12.96 14.70
CA LYS A 226 -9.56 -14.19 15.49
C LYS A 226 -9.56 -15.41 14.58
N PRO A 227 -9.15 -16.59 15.07
CA PRO A 227 -9.14 -17.82 14.28
C PRO A 227 -10.46 -18.11 13.56
N GLU A 228 -11.59 -17.91 14.23
CA GLU A 228 -12.93 -18.14 13.65
C GLU A 228 -13.29 -17.17 12.50
N ASP A 229 -12.52 -16.11 12.28
CA ASP A 229 -12.76 -15.17 11.19
C ASP A 229 -12.21 -15.68 9.85
N PHE A 230 -11.29 -16.65 9.86
CA PHE A 230 -10.53 -17.12 8.70
C PHE A 230 -11.13 -18.41 8.12
N ALA A 231 -11.05 -18.54 6.80
CA ALA A 231 -11.46 -19.73 6.07
C ALA A 231 -10.53 -19.93 4.88
N GLU A 232 -9.89 -21.10 4.82
CA GLU A 232 -9.10 -21.56 3.68
C GLU A 232 -9.99 -21.83 2.47
N GLY A 233 -9.47 -21.59 1.26
CA GLY A 233 -10.20 -21.87 0.03
C GLY A 233 -9.74 -21.05 -1.18
N PRO A 234 -10.49 -21.11 -2.30
CA PRO A 234 -10.15 -20.35 -3.50
C PRO A 234 -10.22 -18.84 -3.27
N GLN A 235 -9.18 -18.12 -3.69
CA GLN A 235 -9.13 -16.66 -3.66
C GLN A 235 -9.11 -16.12 -5.09
N VAL A 236 -10.28 -15.62 -5.51
CA VAL A 236 -10.53 -15.26 -6.92
C VAL A 236 -10.42 -13.77 -7.21
N ASP A 237 -10.52 -12.89 -6.21
CA ASP A 237 -10.61 -11.43 -6.39
C ASP A 237 -9.31 -10.68 -6.13
N PHE A 238 -8.33 -11.32 -5.49
CA PHE A 238 -7.13 -10.63 -5.02
C PHE A 238 -5.95 -11.59 -4.88
N LEU A 239 -4.74 -11.16 -5.20
CA LEU A 239 -3.50 -11.81 -4.81
C LEU A 239 -2.49 -10.70 -4.58
N GLU A 240 -2.05 -10.56 -3.35
CA GLU A 240 -1.03 -9.58 -2.98
C GLU A 240 0.36 -10.10 -3.40
N ASP A 241 1.22 -9.21 -3.90
CA ASP A 241 2.52 -9.58 -4.46
C ASP A 241 3.64 -9.68 -3.40
N HIS A 242 3.42 -9.16 -2.19
CA HIS A 242 4.41 -9.17 -1.10
C HIS A 242 4.98 -10.55 -0.77
N ALA A 243 4.13 -11.58 -0.69
CA ALA A 243 4.56 -12.95 -0.47
C ALA A 243 3.51 -13.93 -0.99
N PHE A 244 3.94 -14.93 -1.77
CA PHE A 244 3.11 -16.05 -2.18
C PHE A 244 3.97 -17.26 -2.55
N PHE A 245 3.36 -18.44 -2.56
CA PHE A 245 4.01 -19.69 -2.90
C PHE A 245 3.53 -20.15 -4.26
N ALA A 246 4.44 -20.55 -5.14
CA ALA A 246 4.08 -20.86 -6.51
C ALA A 246 4.76 -22.11 -7.04
N ARG A 247 4.10 -22.74 -8.00
CA ARG A 247 4.70 -23.75 -8.87
C ARG A 247 5.77 -23.11 -9.76
N ALA A 248 7.01 -23.59 -9.66
CA ALA A 248 8.14 -23.01 -10.37
C ALA A 248 7.99 -23.07 -11.90
N ASP A 249 7.26 -24.07 -12.41
CA ASP A 249 6.97 -24.27 -13.83
C ASP A 249 5.83 -23.40 -14.36
N ARG A 250 5.10 -22.64 -13.52
CA ARG A 250 3.85 -21.97 -13.92
C ARG A 250 3.80 -20.47 -13.68
N TYR A 251 4.49 -19.95 -12.66
CA TYR A 251 4.27 -18.56 -12.26
C TYR A 251 4.69 -17.55 -13.34
N HIS A 252 5.61 -17.90 -14.24
CA HIS A 252 6.06 -17.00 -15.31
C HIS A 252 4.93 -16.59 -16.27
N GLU A 253 3.88 -17.42 -16.40
CA GLU A 253 2.69 -17.12 -17.20
C GLU A 253 1.74 -16.12 -16.51
N LEU A 254 1.90 -15.91 -15.19
CA LEU A 254 1.00 -15.13 -14.35
C LEU A 254 1.56 -13.76 -13.98
N LEU A 255 2.88 -13.62 -14.02
CA LEU A 255 3.60 -12.40 -13.63
C LEU A 255 4.06 -11.62 -14.86
N ASP A 256 3.80 -10.31 -14.89
CA ASP A 256 4.15 -9.42 -16.00
C ASP A 256 4.92 -8.19 -15.48
N PRO A 257 6.22 -8.04 -15.77
CA PRO A 257 7.01 -6.95 -15.23
C PRO A 257 6.56 -5.58 -15.76
N SER A 258 6.01 -5.50 -16.97
CA SER A 258 5.48 -4.26 -17.54
C SER A 258 4.17 -3.81 -16.87
N GLY A 259 3.44 -4.77 -16.29
CA GLY A 259 2.25 -4.52 -15.46
C GLY A 259 2.58 -4.21 -14.00
N SER A 260 3.85 -4.13 -13.62
CA SER A 260 4.31 -4.20 -12.23
C SER A 260 4.96 -2.91 -11.75
N PHE A 261 4.16 -1.93 -11.35
CA PHE A 261 4.57 -0.82 -10.48
C PHE A 261 3.30 -0.20 -9.86
N THR A 262 2.77 -0.84 -8.82
CA THR A 262 1.60 -0.47 -8.00
C THR A 262 0.24 -1.04 -8.42
N LEU A 263 0.13 -1.83 -9.50
CA LEU A 263 -1.12 -2.49 -9.94
C LEU A 263 -0.94 -3.98 -10.27
N GLU A 264 0.21 -4.55 -9.94
CA GLU A 264 0.60 -5.95 -10.17
C GLU A 264 -0.43 -6.94 -9.63
N TYR A 265 -0.96 -6.71 -8.42
CA TYR A 265 -1.97 -7.55 -7.80
C TYR A 265 -3.22 -7.72 -8.69
N MET A 266 -3.56 -6.70 -9.50
CA MET A 266 -4.69 -6.73 -10.42
C MET A 266 -4.35 -7.53 -11.67
N ASP A 267 -3.17 -7.31 -12.25
CA ASP A 267 -2.75 -8.05 -13.45
C ASP A 267 -2.61 -9.56 -13.15
N MET A 268 -2.04 -9.91 -11.99
CA MET A 268 -1.88 -11.30 -11.55
C MET A 268 -3.21 -12.04 -11.45
N ILE A 269 -4.23 -11.42 -10.83
CA ILE A 269 -5.54 -12.06 -10.69
C ILE A 269 -6.28 -12.19 -12.02
N LEU A 270 -6.14 -11.20 -12.92
CA LEU A 270 -6.71 -11.27 -14.25
C LEU A 270 -6.01 -12.34 -15.11
N ASN A 271 -4.68 -12.46 -15.04
CA ASN A 271 -3.93 -13.51 -15.74
C ASN A 271 -4.35 -14.92 -15.28
N MET A 272 -4.61 -15.10 -13.97
CA MET A 272 -5.14 -16.36 -13.43
C MET A 272 -6.56 -16.64 -13.94
N ARG A 273 -7.47 -15.66 -13.87
CA ARG A 273 -8.85 -15.83 -14.36
C ARG A 273 -8.92 -16.10 -15.86
N ALA A 274 -8.07 -15.45 -16.66
CA ALA A 274 -7.96 -15.70 -18.09
C ALA A 274 -7.57 -17.15 -18.41
N ARG A 275 -6.87 -17.82 -17.48
CA ARG A 275 -6.48 -19.23 -17.55
C ARG A 275 -7.41 -20.16 -16.75
N ASN A 276 -8.59 -19.67 -16.36
CA ASN A 276 -9.58 -20.42 -15.59
C ASN A 276 -9.02 -21.03 -14.28
N THR A 277 -8.18 -20.27 -13.58
CA THR A 277 -7.61 -20.64 -12.28
C THR A 277 -7.64 -19.47 -11.31
N SER A 278 -7.16 -19.68 -10.09
CA SER A 278 -7.06 -18.66 -9.03
C SER A 278 -5.89 -18.99 -8.09
N ALA A 279 -5.72 -18.22 -7.01
CA ALA A 279 -4.88 -18.63 -5.90
C ALA A 279 -5.68 -19.52 -4.93
N TRP A 280 -4.98 -20.36 -4.17
CA TRP A 280 -5.51 -21.05 -3.01
C TRP A 280 -5.08 -20.32 -1.73
N TYR A 281 -6.01 -19.82 -0.94
CA TYR A 281 -5.73 -19.03 0.25
C TYR A 281 -5.48 -19.91 1.46
N VAL A 282 -4.32 -19.74 2.09
CA VAL A 282 -3.82 -20.53 3.21
C VAL A 282 -3.65 -19.59 4.42
N PRO A 283 -4.70 -19.37 5.22
CA PRO A 283 -4.67 -18.39 6.31
C PRO A 283 -3.67 -18.73 7.41
N THR A 284 -3.33 -20.02 7.57
CA THR A 284 -2.39 -20.53 8.56
C THR A 284 -0.95 -20.13 8.28
N ALA A 285 -0.60 -19.87 7.01
CA ALA A 285 0.65 -19.25 6.62
C ALA A 285 0.49 -17.72 6.73
N ARG A 286 1.10 -17.10 7.73
CA ARG A 286 0.95 -15.65 7.98
C ARG A 286 2.25 -14.90 7.69
N CYS A 287 2.11 -13.71 7.11
CA CYS A 287 3.22 -12.84 6.77
C CYS A 287 2.90 -11.40 7.16
N VAL A 288 3.88 -10.66 7.65
CA VAL A 288 3.78 -9.22 7.90
C VAL A 288 4.49 -8.48 6.77
N PHE A 289 3.77 -7.58 6.12
CA PHE A 289 4.37 -6.51 5.35
C PHE A 289 4.86 -5.42 6.31
N GLU A 290 6.17 -5.19 6.33
CA GLU A 290 6.81 -4.20 7.18
C GLU A 290 7.81 -3.37 6.39
N VAL A 291 7.50 -2.08 6.27
CA VAL A 291 8.45 -1.05 5.86
C VAL A 291 8.60 -0.12 7.06
N ASP A 292 9.61 -0.35 7.87
CA ASP A 292 9.95 0.58 8.95
C ASP A 292 10.61 1.82 8.34
N THR A 293 9.88 2.95 8.37
CA THR A 293 10.36 4.23 7.83
C THR A 293 11.62 4.73 8.52
N LYS A 294 11.92 4.25 9.74
CA LYS A 294 13.17 4.56 10.45
C LYS A 294 14.39 3.85 9.88
N LYS A 295 14.19 2.82 9.08
CA LYS A 295 15.24 2.04 8.42
C LYS A 295 15.54 2.53 7.01
N ILE A 296 14.81 3.54 6.53
CA ILE A 296 15.10 4.17 5.25
C ILE A 296 16.42 4.91 5.39
N THR A 297 17.35 4.55 4.50
CA THR A 297 18.69 5.14 4.36
C THR A 297 18.78 5.87 3.02
N TRP A 298 19.93 6.47 2.72
CA TRP A 298 20.08 7.18 1.46
C TRP A 298 20.11 6.22 0.26
N GLU A 299 20.57 4.98 0.46
CA GLU A 299 20.68 3.92 -0.54
C GLU A 299 19.32 3.54 -1.13
N ASP A 300 18.25 3.72 -0.35
CA ASP A 300 16.87 3.42 -0.76
C ASP A 300 16.30 4.47 -1.70
N LEU A 301 16.76 5.72 -1.58
CA LEU A 301 16.09 6.88 -2.17
C LEU A 301 15.92 6.76 -3.68
N PRO A 302 16.97 6.48 -4.49
CA PRO A 302 16.85 6.52 -5.94
C PRO A 302 15.84 5.50 -6.47
N TYR A 303 15.86 4.28 -5.93
CA TYR A 303 14.93 3.24 -6.33
C TYR A 303 13.51 3.54 -5.87
N LEU A 304 13.34 3.88 -4.59
CA LEU A 304 12.04 4.12 -3.97
C LEU A 304 11.25 5.23 -4.67
N VAL A 305 11.88 6.38 -4.91
CA VAL A 305 11.19 7.55 -5.48
C VAL A 305 10.89 7.37 -6.96
N TYR A 306 11.79 6.72 -7.71
CA TYR A 306 11.58 6.41 -9.13
C TYR A 306 10.42 5.43 -9.30
N LYS A 307 10.47 4.33 -8.54
CA LYS A 307 9.46 3.29 -8.54
C LYS A 307 8.07 3.83 -8.22
N ARG A 308 8.00 4.70 -7.22
CA ARG A 308 6.75 5.32 -6.74
C ARG A 308 6.46 6.65 -7.43
N SER A 309 7.12 6.94 -8.54
CA SER A 309 6.83 8.14 -9.35
C SER A 309 5.46 8.02 -10.01
N GLU A 310 4.79 9.16 -10.12
CA GLU A 310 3.48 9.24 -10.75
C GLU A 310 3.52 8.88 -12.24
N GLN A 311 4.63 9.20 -12.91
CA GLN A 311 4.84 8.88 -14.32
C GLN A 311 4.85 7.36 -14.57
N ILE A 312 5.57 6.60 -13.75
CA ILE A 312 5.61 5.13 -13.85
C ILE A 312 4.23 4.55 -13.55
N GLY A 313 3.55 5.04 -12.52
CA GLY A 313 2.17 4.63 -12.20
C GLY A 313 1.19 4.84 -13.38
N HIS A 314 1.27 5.97 -14.07
CA HIS A 314 0.47 6.22 -15.27
C HIS A 314 0.84 5.34 -16.46
N GLN A 315 2.12 5.05 -16.64
CA GLN A 315 2.58 4.18 -17.72
C GLN A 315 2.07 2.74 -17.53
N VAL A 316 2.17 2.19 -16.32
CA VAL A 316 1.60 0.87 -15.99
C VAL A 316 0.09 0.86 -16.21
N ARG A 317 -0.63 1.91 -15.80
CA ARG A 317 -2.07 2.01 -16.02
C ARG A 317 -2.44 1.97 -17.51
N THR A 318 -1.70 2.69 -18.36
CA THR A 318 -1.94 2.65 -19.82
C THR A 318 -1.61 1.27 -20.38
N TYR A 319 -0.48 0.68 -20.00
CA TYR A 319 -0.10 -0.66 -20.42
C TYR A 319 -1.19 -1.68 -20.09
N LEU A 320 -1.67 -1.70 -18.84
CA LEU A 320 -2.72 -2.60 -18.40
C LEU A 320 -4.06 -2.33 -19.10
N THR A 321 -4.38 -1.06 -19.36
CA THR A 321 -5.59 -0.69 -20.13
C THR A 321 -5.55 -1.29 -21.53
N LYS A 322 -4.39 -1.22 -22.20
CA LYS A 322 -4.19 -1.81 -23.53
C LYS A 322 -4.17 -3.34 -23.49
N LYS A 323 -3.51 -3.94 -22.50
CA LYS A 323 -3.45 -5.41 -22.30
C LYS A 323 -4.82 -6.03 -22.12
N TRP A 324 -5.69 -5.40 -21.33
CA TRP A 324 -6.96 -5.99 -20.94
C TRP A 324 -8.17 -5.46 -21.71
N GLY A 325 -8.00 -4.42 -22.53
CA GLY A 325 -9.06 -3.82 -23.34
C GLY A 325 -10.10 -3.08 -22.50
N VAL A 326 -9.77 -2.68 -21.27
CA VAL A 326 -10.66 -1.99 -20.33
C VAL A 326 -9.89 -0.93 -19.55
N GLU A 327 -10.55 0.17 -19.20
CA GLU A 327 -9.93 1.26 -18.44
C GLU A 327 -9.53 0.80 -17.02
N PHE A 328 -8.24 0.97 -16.69
CA PHE A 328 -7.77 0.95 -15.32
C PHE A 328 -7.88 2.36 -14.73
N VAL A 329 -8.60 2.50 -13.62
CA VAL A 329 -8.87 3.82 -13.02
C VAL A 329 -7.64 4.44 -12.35
N ASN A 330 -7.62 5.77 -12.24
CA ASN A 330 -6.55 6.49 -11.55
C ASN A 330 -6.67 6.36 -10.03
N THR A 331 -6.11 5.33 -9.41
CA THR A 331 -6.18 5.17 -7.95
C THR A 331 -5.25 6.11 -7.19
N GLY A 332 -4.32 6.82 -7.85
CA GLY A 332 -3.34 7.68 -7.17
C GLY A 332 -2.46 6.94 -6.15
N ILE A 333 -2.43 5.61 -6.23
CA ILE A 333 -1.85 4.72 -5.23
C ILE A 333 -0.34 4.93 -5.05
N TRP A 334 0.36 5.30 -6.12
CA TRP A 334 1.78 5.66 -6.10
C TRP A 334 2.08 6.84 -5.17
N ASN A 335 1.26 7.89 -5.21
CA ASN A 335 1.43 9.06 -4.35
C ASN A 335 1.13 8.73 -2.88
N TYR A 336 0.09 7.92 -2.67
CA TYR A 336 -0.32 7.47 -1.35
C TYR A 336 0.75 6.59 -0.67
N VAL A 337 1.30 5.60 -1.37
CA VAL A 337 2.34 4.72 -0.81
C VAL A 337 3.61 5.51 -0.52
N ARG A 338 4.05 6.36 -1.45
CA ARG A 338 5.19 7.26 -1.25
C ARG A 338 5.02 8.09 0.02
N TYR A 339 3.80 8.57 0.28
CA TYR A 339 3.52 9.30 1.50
C TYR A 339 3.73 8.48 2.76
N VAL A 340 3.13 7.30 2.82
CA VAL A 340 3.22 6.47 4.03
C VAL A 340 4.67 6.10 4.34
N MET A 341 5.51 5.95 3.32
CA MET A 341 6.92 5.60 3.49
C MET A 341 7.81 6.82 3.82
N LEU A 342 7.59 7.97 3.18
CA LEU A 342 8.55 9.09 3.23
C LEU A 342 8.15 10.24 4.16
N ALA A 343 6.91 10.31 4.64
CA ALA A 343 6.41 11.48 5.38
C ALA A 343 7.20 11.79 6.66
N GLU A 344 7.75 10.77 7.32
CA GLU A 344 8.52 10.92 8.56
C GLU A 344 10.03 10.77 8.37
N VAL A 345 10.50 10.51 7.15
CA VAL A 345 11.93 10.29 6.88
C VAL A 345 12.69 11.61 6.93
N VAL A 346 13.73 11.65 7.75
CA VAL A 346 14.71 12.75 7.83
C VAL A 346 16.10 12.13 7.90
N LEU A 347 16.85 12.25 6.81
CA LEU A 347 18.26 11.91 6.73
C LEU A 347 19.07 13.16 7.01
N GLU A 348 19.86 13.10 8.07
CA GLU A 348 20.74 14.19 8.48
C GLU A 348 22.10 14.05 7.80
N LYS A 349 22.88 15.14 7.79
CA LYS A 349 24.20 15.24 7.14
C LYS A 349 25.09 14.02 7.35
N ASP A 350 25.14 13.48 8.57
CA ASP A 350 26.04 12.38 8.92
C ASP A 350 25.61 11.01 8.36
N SER A 351 24.34 10.89 7.94
CA SER A 351 23.79 9.69 7.29
C SER A 351 23.77 9.77 5.76
N LEU A 352 24.23 10.88 5.19
CA LEU A 352 24.23 11.13 3.75
C LEU A 352 25.60 10.81 3.15
N PRO A 353 25.64 10.39 1.87
CA PRO A 353 26.89 10.04 1.23
C PRO A 353 27.75 11.28 1.00
N THR A 354 29.07 11.08 0.90
CA THR A 354 30.02 12.16 0.59
C THR A 354 30.56 12.09 -0.83
N ASP A 355 30.52 10.91 -1.48
CA ASP A 355 30.91 10.78 -2.89
C ASP A 355 29.98 11.63 -3.77
N TRP A 356 30.56 12.29 -4.77
CA TRP A 356 29.84 13.18 -5.67
C TRP A 356 28.65 12.48 -6.35
N ASN A 357 28.85 11.28 -6.89
CA ASN A 357 27.81 10.62 -7.68
C ASN A 357 26.66 10.16 -6.80
N ASP A 358 26.97 9.70 -5.59
CA ASP A 358 25.97 9.28 -4.62
C ASP A 358 25.21 10.49 -4.05
N GLN A 359 25.90 11.62 -3.81
CA GLN A 359 25.24 12.88 -3.46
C GLN A 359 24.31 13.35 -4.58
N ALA A 360 24.75 13.31 -5.84
CA ALA A 360 23.91 13.66 -6.99
C ALA A 360 22.66 12.77 -7.04
N ALA A 361 22.80 11.45 -6.85
CA ALA A 361 21.68 10.54 -6.80
C ALA A 361 20.66 10.93 -5.71
N VAL A 362 21.11 11.26 -4.50
CA VAL A 362 20.24 11.71 -3.40
C VAL A 362 19.57 13.05 -3.71
N PHE A 363 20.31 14.01 -4.27
CA PHE A 363 19.80 15.32 -4.66
C PHE A 363 18.65 15.20 -5.68
N TYR A 364 18.86 14.48 -6.77
CA TYR A 364 17.85 14.32 -7.82
C TYR A 364 16.69 13.41 -7.40
N SER A 365 16.94 12.45 -6.50
CA SER A 365 15.87 11.67 -5.87
C SER A 365 14.86 12.54 -5.12
N TRP A 366 15.29 13.66 -4.55
CA TRP A 366 14.36 14.61 -3.92
C TRP A 366 13.40 15.22 -4.94
N PHE A 367 13.89 15.65 -6.11
CA PHE A 367 13.05 16.21 -7.17
C PHE A 367 12.08 15.16 -7.74
N GLU A 368 12.51 13.91 -7.88
CA GLU A 368 11.63 12.80 -8.27
C GLU A 368 10.50 12.61 -7.24
N SER A 369 10.85 12.67 -5.95
CA SER A 369 9.90 12.48 -4.85
C SER A 369 8.80 13.54 -4.83
N VAL A 370 9.03 14.74 -5.35
CA VAL A 370 8.01 15.81 -5.40
C VAL A 370 7.25 15.87 -6.72
N GLY A 371 7.62 15.03 -7.70
CA GLY A 371 6.86 14.79 -8.94
C GLY A 371 7.57 15.14 -10.25
N PHE A 372 8.82 15.65 -10.22
CA PHE A 372 9.63 15.71 -11.43
C PHE A 372 9.96 14.29 -11.89
N ASN A 373 10.22 14.11 -13.19
CA ASN A 373 10.42 12.78 -13.77
C ASN A 373 11.45 12.74 -14.91
N ARG A 374 12.12 13.87 -15.17
CA ARG A 374 13.15 14.02 -16.19
C ARG A 374 14.27 14.95 -15.71
N TYR A 375 15.49 14.58 -16.08
CA TYR A 375 16.72 15.28 -15.74
C TYR A 375 17.55 15.41 -17.00
N ASN A 376 17.63 16.61 -17.57
CA ASN A 376 18.16 16.84 -18.92
C ASN A 376 17.53 15.91 -19.98
N GLY A 377 16.26 15.57 -19.81
CA GLY A 377 15.50 14.69 -20.71
C GLY A 377 15.64 13.19 -20.43
N GLN A 378 16.50 12.77 -19.49
CA GLN A 378 16.68 11.37 -19.10
C GLN A 378 15.83 11.00 -17.89
N TYR A 379 15.54 9.70 -17.71
CA TYR A 379 14.93 9.17 -16.48
C TYR A 379 15.95 9.13 -15.35
N LEU A 380 15.47 9.16 -14.09
CA LEU A 380 16.33 9.15 -12.91
C LEU A 380 17.36 8.00 -12.93
N PRO A 381 17.00 6.72 -13.19
CA PRO A 381 17.96 5.62 -13.09
C PRO A 381 19.10 5.72 -14.11
N ASP A 382 18.86 6.29 -15.29
CA ASP A 382 19.89 6.50 -16.30
C ASP A 382 20.75 7.72 -15.98
N PHE A 383 20.10 8.81 -15.53
CA PHE A 383 20.75 10.09 -15.29
C PHE A 383 21.73 10.07 -14.13
N ILE A 384 21.40 9.39 -13.03
CA ILE A 384 22.22 9.38 -11.80
C ILE A 384 23.49 8.52 -11.91
N GLU A 385 23.64 7.76 -12.99
CA GLU A 385 24.84 6.95 -13.21
C GLU A 385 26.06 7.83 -13.52
N ASP A 386 25.85 8.90 -14.29
CA ASP A 386 26.87 9.89 -14.69
C ASP A 386 26.28 11.31 -14.67
N ALA A 387 25.83 11.75 -13.50
CA ALA A 387 25.17 13.04 -13.35
C ALA A 387 26.15 14.20 -13.62
N ALA A 388 25.77 15.08 -14.55
CA ALA A 388 26.52 16.28 -14.86
C ALA A 388 26.54 17.23 -13.65
N ALA A 389 27.72 17.79 -13.35
CA ALA A 389 27.85 18.82 -12.34
C ALA A 389 27.36 20.18 -12.86
N GLY A 390 26.67 20.91 -11.98
CA GLY A 390 26.21 22.27 -12.24
C GLY A 390 24.73 22.34 -12.59
N ALA A 391 24.43 23.05 -13.68
CA ALA A 391 23.05 23.35 -14.05
C ALA A 391 22.38 22.15 -14.71
N VAL A 392 21.29 21.67 -14.11
CA VAL A 392 20.47 20.59 -14.63
C VAL A 392 19.04 21.06 -14.79
N ASN A 393 18.44 20.70 -15.91
CA ASN A 393 17.04 20.97 -16.16
C ASN A 393 16.19 19.82 -15.58
N VAL A 394 15.51 20.09 -14.47
CA VAL A 394 14.51 19.18 -13.89
C VAL A 394 13.15 19.48 -14.52
N SER A 395 12.50 18.46 -15.04
CA SER A 395 11.21 18.62 -15.70
C SER A 395 10.23 17.52 -15.34
N ARG A 396 8.94 17.85 -15.48
CA ARG A 396 7.86 16.88 -15.50
C ARG A 396 7.29 16.86 -16.90
N THR A 397 7.32 15.69 -17.53
CA THR A 397 6.58 15.41 -18.76
C THR A 397 5.45 14.43 -18.49
N MET A 398 4.30 14.64 -19.12
CA MET A 398 3.19 13.67 -19.14
C MET A 398 3.28 12.70 -20.31
N LYS A 399 4.24 12.90 -21.23
CA LYS A 399 4.41 12.04 -22.40
C LYS A 399 4.81 10.63 -21.98
N GLN A 400 4.09 9.64 -22.49
CA GLN A 400 4.41 8.24 -22.27
C GLN A 400 5.44 7.80 -23.31
N THR A 401 6.61 7.34 -22.86
CA THR A 401 7.71 6.94 -23.75
C THR A 401 8.09 5.47 -23.62
N LEU A 402 7.57 4.74 -22.61
CA LEU A 402 7.77 3.30 -22.52
C LEU A 402 6.89 2.58 -23.55
N PRO A 403 7.33 1.44 -24.12
CA PRO A 403 6.49 0.63 -24.98
C PRO A 403 5.20 0.27 -24.25
N THR A 404 4.08 0.81 -24.71
CA THR A 404 2.75 0.38 -24.26
C THR A 404 2.26 -0.81 -25.08
N ASP A 405 3.04 -1.25 -26.06
CA ASP A 405 2.78 -2.48 -26.79
C ASP A 405 2.87 -3.67 -25.84
N VAL A 406 1.86 -4.52 -25.92
CA VAL A 406 1.77 -5.75 -25.14
C VAL A 406 2.44 -6.82 -25.99
N PRO A 407 3.59 -7.37 -25.57
CA PRO A 407 4.24 -8.43 -26.33
C PRO A 407 3.29 -9.59 -26.58
N GLU A 408 3.39 -10.26 -27.73
CA GLU A 408 2.47 -11.35 -28.12
C GLU A 408 2.35 -12.43 -27.03
N HIS A 409 3.49 -12.83 -26.43
CA HIS A 409 3.54 -13.81 -25.34
C HIS A 409 2.94 -13.32 -24.00
N ARG A 410 2.55 -12.05 -23.90
CA ARG A 410 1.91 -11.41 -22.74
C ARG A 410 0.45 -11.04 -22.97
N VAL A 411 -0.05 -11.20 -24.20
CA VAL A 411 -1.47 -11.03 -24.50
C VAL A 411 -2.26 -12.10 -23.71
N PRO A 412 -3.26 -11.72 -22.91
CA PRO A 412 -4.03 -12.69 -22.16
C PRO A 412 -4.86 -13.57 -23.10
N PRO A 413 -5.06 -14.87 -22.78
CA PRO A 413 -5.84 -15.77 -23.63
C PRO A 413 -7.33 -15.43 -23.69
N ARG A 414 -7.82 -14.58 -22.78
CA ARG A 414 -9.20 -14.11 -22.69
C ARG A 414 -9.21 -12.66 -22.23
N SER A 415 -10.14 -11.86 -22.74
CA SER A 415 -10.26 -10.43 -22.37
C SER A 415 -10.82 -10.24 -20.95
N ALA A 416 -10.63 -9.05 -20.38
CA ALA A 416 -11.19 -8.71 -19.07
C ALA A 416 -12.73 -8.81 -19.05
N GLU A 417 -13.39 -8.43 -20.15
CA GLU A 417 -14.85 -8.49 -20.26
C GLU A 417 -15.41 -9.92 -20.29
N GLU A 418 -14.63 -10.90 -20.75
CA GLU A 418 -15.03 -12.31 -20.75
C GLU A 418 -14.87 -12.97 -19.38
N ILE A 419 -13.93 -12.49 -18.56
CA ILE A 419 -13.53 -13.15 -17.30
C ILE A 419 -14.09 -12.44 -16.06
N LEU A 420 -14.58 -11.21 -16.21
CA LEU A 420 -15.13 -10.41 -15.12
C LEU A 420 -16.65 -10.27 -15.21
N PRO A 421 -17.38 -10.32 -14.08
CA PRO A 421 -18.78 -9.95 -14.04
C PRO A 421 -19.00 -8.51 -14.51
N ARG A 422 -20.10 -8.26 -15.24
CA ARG A 422 -20.52 -6.91 -15.62
C ARG A 422 -21.47 -6.33 -14.58
N GLN A 423 -21.23 -5.10 -14.14
CA GLN A 423 -22.18 -4.33 -13.33
C GLN A 423 -22.58 -3.03 -14.03
N GLN A 424 -23.88 -2.77 -14.12
CA GLN A 424 -24.40 -1.58 -14.81
C GLN A 424 -24.21 -0.31 -13.99
N ARG A 425 -24.33 -0.42 -12.66
CA ARG A 425 -24.27 0.73 -11.75
C ARG A 425 -23.39 0.41 -10.57
N LYS A 426 -22.76 1.47 -10.06
CA LYS A 426 -22.05 1.41 -8.79
C LYS A 426 -23.03 1.13 -7.65
N LYS A 427 -22.64 0.26 -6.71
CA LYS A 427 -23.41 0.01 -5.50
C LYS A 427 -23.63 1.31 -4.70
N ALA A 428 -24.85 1.51 -4.20
CA ALA A 428 -25.17 2.68 -3.38
C ALA A 428 -24.25 2.73 -2.14
N GLY A 429 -23.61 3.88 -1.92
CA GLY A 429 -22.66 4.10 -0.82
C GLY A 429 -21.22 3.64 -1.08
N ALA A 430 -20.90 3.02 -2.22
CA ALA A 430 -19.51 2.71 -2.55
C ALA A 430 -18.72 4.00 -2.83
N ILE A 431 -17.46 4.05 -2.40
CA ILE A 431 -16.53 5.17 -2.64
C ILE A 431 -15.91 4.99 -4.03
N ASP A 432 -15.80 6.06 -4.82
CA ASP A 432 -15.15 5.94 -6.13
C ASP A 432 -13.68 6.03 -5.84
N VAL A 433 -12.86 5.11 -6.34
CA VAL A 433 -11.42 5.12 -6.06
C VAL A 433 -10.61 5.87 -7.12
N SER A 434 -11.24 6.43 -8.16
CA SER A 434 -10.54 7.21 -9.18
C SER A 434 -10.33 8.67 -8.77
N PHE A 435 -9.10 9.14 -8.72
CA PHE A 435 -8.75 10.56 -8.69
C PHE A 435 -9.28 11.26 -9.95
N LYS A 436 -9.65 12.53 -9.78
CA LYS A 436 -10.22 13.36 -10.86
C LYS A 436 -9.10 13.93 -11.72
N GLU A 437 -8.10 14.51 -11.08
CA GLU A 437 -6.93 15.05 -11.75
C GLU A 437 -6.06 13.89 -12.26
N PRO A 438 -5.43 14.04 -13.44
CA PRO A 438 -4.51 13.04 -13.93
C PRO A 438 -3.27 12.98 -13.02
N HIS A 439 -2.65 14.14 -12.73
CA HIS A 439 -1.47 14.28 -11.91
C HIS A 439 -1.71 15.20 -10.71
N LEU A 440 -0.91 15.04 -9.64
CA LEU A 440 -0.85 16.05 -8.59
C LEU A 440 -0.07 17.29 -9.06
N PRO A 441 -0.47 18.51 -8.65
CA PRO A 441 0.34 19.69 -8.92
C PRO A 441 1.65 19.64 -8.12
N ILE A 442 2.71 20.19 -8.71
CA ILE A 442 4.01 20.34 -8.06
C ILE A 442 4.13 21.78 -7.56
N GLY A 443 4.52 21.96 -6.30
CA GLY A 443 4.91 23.26 -5.76
C GLY A 443 6.17 23.12 -4.93
N VAL A 444 7.24 23.81 -5.32
CA VAL A 444 8.50 23.86 -4.54
C VAL A 444 8.80 25.30 -4.18
N ARG A 445 9.02 25.55 -2.89
CA ARG A 445 9.49 26.84 -2.39
C ARG A 445 11.00 26.75 -2.13
N THR A 446 11.72 27.77 -2.55
CA THR A 446 13.15 27.94 -2.23
C THR A 446 13.35 29.09 -1.25
N SER A 447 14.27 28.93 -0.32
CA SER A 447 14.71 29.98 0.60
C SER A 447 16.18 29.79 0.95
N SER A 448 16.83 30.82 1.49
CA SER A 448 18.15 30.69 2.09
C SER A 448 18.07 30.00 3.47
N CYS A 449 19.16 29.35 3.86
CA CYS A 449 19.39 28.79 5.21
C CYS A 449 20.80 29.16 5.70
N ASP A 450 21.17 28.67 6.89
CA ASP A 450 22.54 28.72 7.40
C ASP A 450 23.08 27.29 7.58
N ALA A 451 24.12 26.95 6.82
CA ALA A 451 24.72 25.62 6.86
C ALA A 451 25.40 25.29 8.20
N ALA A 452 25.75 26.30 9.00
CA ALA A 452 26.31 26.14 10.34
C ALA A 452 25.23 25.94 11.42
N GLU A 453 23.96 26.26 11.13
CA GLU A 453 22.86 26.21 12.09
C GLU A 453 21.77 25.21 11.64
N PRO A 454 21.79 23.95 12.12
CA PRO A 454 20.80 22.94 11.75
C PRO A 454 19.33 23.31 11.98
N SER A 455 19.04 24.15 12.96
CA SER A 455 17.69 24.69 13.19
C SER A 455 17.18 25.52 12.01
N SER A 456 18.08 26.18 11.27
CA SER A 456 17.70 27.03 10.13
C SER A 456 17.14 26.23 8.95
N TYR A 457 17.56 24.97 8.80
CA TYR A 457 17.13 24.09 7.70
C TYR A 457 16.35 22.84 8.14
N ALA A 458 16.00 22.74 9.43
CA ALA A 458 15.23 21.61 9.98
C ALA A 458 13.89 21.38 9.25
N LEU A 459 13.26 22.45 8.73
CA LEU A 459 11.98 22.40 8.01
C LEU A 459 12.14 22.24 6.49
N CYS A 460 13.37 22.16 5.98
CA CYS A 460 13.62 21.93 4.56
C CYS A 460 13.33 20.46 4.22
N GLY A 461 12.75 20.23 3.05
CA GLY A 461 12.79 18.90 2.46
C GLY A 461 14.22 18.57 2.07
N LEU A 462 14.87 19.47 1.33
CA LEU A 462 16.26 19.31 0.93
C LEU A 462 17.04 20.56 1.32
N ALA A 463 18.18 20.38 1.98
CA ALA A 463 19.10 21.46 2.32
C ALA A 463 20.46 21.18 1.67
N VAL A 464 20.97 22.15 0.92
CA VAL A 464 22.22 22.03 0.17
C VAL A 464 23.12 23.21 0.48
N GLN A 465 24.37 22.92 0.84
CA GLN A 465 25.45 23.89 0.91
C GLN A 465 26.24 23.86 -0.39
N ASP A 466 26.41 24.99 -1.05
CA ASP A 466 27.26 25.15 -2.23
C ASP A 466 28.14 26.40 -2.02
N GLY A 467 29.42 26.17 -1.71
CA GLY A 467 30.29 27.23 -1.17
C GLY A 467 29.74 27.82 0.14
N ASP A 468 29.60 29.15 0.18
CA ASP A 468 29.04 29.89 1.32
C ASP A 468 27.50 29.97 1.30
N ALA A 469 26.86 29.54 0.21
CA ALA A 469 25.41 29.58 0.08
C ALA A 469 24.77 28.31 0.63
N CYS A 470 23.70 28.47 1.41
CA CYS A 470 22.82 27.37 1.82
C CYS A 470 21.44 27.58 1.21
N THR A 471 20.97 26.60 0.43
CA THR A 471 19.66 26.60 -0.21
C THR A 471 18.76 25.56 0.44
N CYS A 472 17.58 26.02 0.85
CA CYS A 472 16.50 25.23 1.38
C CYS A 472 15.42 25.04 0.31
N TYR A 473 15.10 23.79 -0.02
CA TYR A 473 13.95 23.43 -0.84
C TYR A 473 12.85 22.83 0.04
N SER A 474 11.63 23.35 -0.05
CA SER A 474 10.46 22.83 0.65
C SER A 474 9.39 22.41 -0.34
N TYR A 475 8.90 21.17 -0.22
CA TYR A 475 7.74 20.72 -0.97
C TYR A 475 6.46 21.33 -0.37
N VAL A 476 5.65 21.98 -1.22
CA VAL A 476 4.34 22.52 -0.86
C VAL A 476 3.29 21.55 -1.38
N VAL A 477 2.81 20.67 -0.50
CA VAL A 477 1.84 19.64 -0.87
C VAL A 477 0.46 20.20 -1.21
N PRO A 478 -0.29 19.54 -2.11
CA PRO A 478 -1.65 19.93 -2.45
C PRO A 478 -2.72 19.26 -1.57
N PHE A 479 -2.41 18.92 -0.32
CA PHE A 479 -3.34 18.29 0.62
C PHE A 479 -2.96 18.58 2.09
N ASN A 480 -3.92 18.43 3.01
CA ASN A 480 -3.73 18.85 4.41
C ASN A 480 -2.91 17.86 5.26
N LEU A 481 -1.59 18.03 5.36
CA LEU A 481 -0.72 17.18 6.19
C LEU A 481 -1.12 17.09 7.67
N LYS A 482 -1.79 18.10 8.23
CA LYS A 482 -2.02 18.16 9.69
C LYS A 482 -3.02 17.10 10.17
N THR A 483 -3.91 16.62 9.30
CA THR A 483 -4.95 15.66 9.67
C THR A 483 -4.46 14.22 9.82
N THR A 484 -3.27 13.88 9.30
CA THR A 484 -2.80 12.49 9.16
C THR A 484 -2.25 11.89 10.46
N LEU A 485 -1.36 12.63 11.14
CA LEU A 485 -0.53 12.11 12.26
C LEU A 485 -1.34 11.53 13.44
N TYR A 486 -2.60 11.91 13.62
CA TYR A 486 -3.48 11.38 14.67
C TYR A 486 -4.47 10.35 14.18
N LEU A 487 -4.88 10.43 12.92
CA LEU A 487 -5.72 9.41 12.31
C LEU A 487 -4.98 8.09 12.30
N ASP A 488 -3.67 8.08 12.07
CA ASP A 488 -2.88 6.85 12.07
C ASP A 488 -2.94 6.12 13.42
N LYS A 489 -2.85 6.87 14.53
CA LYS A 489 -3.00 6.32 15.89
C LYS A 489 -4.41 5.82 16.16
N LEU A 490 -5.42 6.56 15.71
CA LEU A 490 -6.82 6.15 15.83
C LEU A 490 -7.08 4.87 15.03
N MET A 491 -6.54 4.76 13.81
CA MET A 491 -6.69 3.59 12.96
C MET A 491 -5.95 2.38 13.55
N ALA A 492 -4.74 2.59 14.06
CA ALA A 492 -3.99 1.55 14.77
C ALA A 492 -4.72 1.08 16.04
N TRP A 493 -5.37 1.98 16.79
CA TRP A 493 -6.24 1.61 17.91
C TRP A 493 -7.44 0.77 17.45
N MET A 494 -8.04 1.12 16.31
CA MET A 494 -9.13 0.37 15.68
C MET A 494 -8.67 -0.90 14.93
N LYS A 495 -7.36 -1.20 14.93
CA LYS A 495 -6.73 -2.29 14.19
C LYS A 495 -7.04 -2.28 12.69
N LEU A 496 -7.08 -1.08 12.12
CA LEU A 496 -7.25 -0.85 10.69
C LEU A 496 -5.99 -0.20 10.11
N PRO A 497 -5.69 -0.45 8.83
CA PRO A 497 -4.54 0.16 8.19
C PRO A 497 -4.79 1.66 7.95
N SER A 498 -3.88 2.51 8.44
CA SER A 498 -3.93 3.99 8.37
C SER A 498 -4.05 4.49 6.93
N ARG A 499 -3.30 3.83 6.06
CA ARG A 499 -3.47 3.67 4.61
C ARG A 499 -4.79 4.14 3.99
N ALA A 500 -5.90 3.54 4.40
CA ALA A 500 -7.21 3.82 3.79
C ALA A 500 -7.65 5.28 3.99
N PHE A 501 -7.22 5.92 5.08
CA PHE A 501 -7.56 7.30 5.41
C PHE A 501 -6.69 8.29 4.66
N MET A 502 -5.42 7.98 4.45
CA MET A 502 -4.53 8.82 3.66
C MET A 502 -5.04 8.97 2.22
N TYR A 503 -5.49 7.86 1.62
CA TYR A 503 -6.14 7.89 0.32
C TYR A 503 -7.33 8.87 0.31
N ALA A 504 -8.21 8.76 1.31
CA ALA A 504 -9.38 9.64 1.43
C ALA A 504 -8.97 11.11 1.58
N GLN A 505 -7.89 11.38 2.30
CA GLN A 505 -7.36 12.72 2.48
C GLN A 505 -6.84 13.34 1.20
N MET A 506 -5.96 12.63 0.49
CA MET A 506 -5.40 13.13 -0.76
C MET A 506 -6.50 13.42 -1.80
N LYS A 507 -7.58 12.64 -1.74
CA LYS A 507 -8.72 12.76 -2.65
C LYS A 507 -9.74 13.84 -2.27
N PHE A 508 -10.14 13.89 -1.01
CA PHE A 508 -11.30 14.68 -0.57
C PHE A 508 -10.91 15.95 0.22
N TRP A 509 -9.66 16.06 0.68
CA TRP A 509 -9.13 17.22 1.41
C TRP A 509 -7.92 17.84 0.69
N SER A 510 -8.01 17.98 -0.63
CA SER A 510 -7.02 18.69 -1.42
C SER A 510 -7.03 20.20 -1.12
N VAL A 511 -5.84 20.81 -1.20
CA VAL A 511 -5.62 22.23 -0.93
C VAL A 511 -4.91 22.83 -2.14
N PRO A 512 -5.41 23.93 -2.71
CA PRO A 512 -4.75 24.57 -3.84
C PRO A 512 -3.40 25.17 -3.42
N ILE A 513 -2.40 25.04 -4.28
CA ILE A 513 -1.08 25.65 -4.08
C ILE A 513 -1.15 27.12 -4.52
N ASP A 514 -0.75 28.03 -3.63
CA ASP A 514 -0.61 29.45 -3.94
C ASP A 514 0.65 29.69 -4.76
N ARG A 515 0.47 29.93 -6.07
CA ARG A 515 1.56 30.13 -7.04
C ARG A 515 2.49 31.28 -6.66
N LYS A 516 2.02 32.27 -5.91
CA LYS A 516 2.83 33.43 -5.49
C LYS A 516 3.81 33.10 -4.37
N LYS A 517 3.69 31.93 -3.74
CA LYS A 517 4.47 31.50 -2.58
C LYS A 517 5.45 30.37 -2.90
N VAL A 518 5.55 29.97 -4.16
CA VAL A 518 6.42 28.89 -4.64
C VAL A 518 7.35 29.41 -5.72
N SER A 519 8.55 28.84 -5.79
CA SER A 519 9.59 29.18 -6.76
C SER A 519 9.48 28.32 -8.03
N MET A 520 8.94 27.10 -7.89
CA MET A 520 8.67 26.18 -9.00
C MET A 520 7.23 25.69 -8.88
N PHE A 521 6.51 25.68 -10.00
CA PHE A 521 5.12 25.25 -10.03
C PHE A 521 4.76 24.56 -11.34
N CYS A 522 4.12 23.39 -11.24
CA CYS A 522 3.59 22.66 -12.38
C CYS A 522 2.10 22.35 -12.17
N GLU A 523 1.26 22.73 -13.14
CA GLU A 523 -0.19 22.50 -13.05
C GLU A 523 -0.58 21.02 -13.18
N PRO A 524 -1.73 20.57 -12.66
CA PRO A 524 -2.16 19.17 -12.79
C PRO A 524 -2.29 18.66 -14.24
N THR A 525 -2.53 19.57 -15.20
CA THR A 525 -2.80 19.25 -16.62
C THR A 525 -1.74 19.79 -17.58
N GLN A 526 -0.68 20.40 -17.07
CA GLN A 526 0.40 20.94 -17.91
C GLN A 526 1.29 19.81 -18.43
N GLU A 527 1.28 19.61 -19.76
CA GLU A 527 1.99 18.52 -20.43
C GLU A 527 3.50 18.49 -20.13
N GLU A 528 4.13 19.66 -20.14
CA GLU A 528 5.56 19.83 -19.84
C GLU A 528 5.78 21.05 -18.95
N CYS A 529 6.55 20.88 -17.87
CA CYS A 529 7.07 21.97 -17.04
C CYS A 529 8.54 21.72 -16.74
N SER A 530 9.34 22.78 -16.62
CA SER A 530 10.79 22.68 -16.57
C SER A 530 11.39 23.80 -15.74
N PHE A 531 12.40 23.46 -14.93
CA PHE A 531 13.13 24.40 -14.08
C PHE A 531 14.61 24.05 -14.08
N GLN A 532 15.47 25.05 -14.02
CA GLN A 532 16.90 24.84 -13.85
C GLN A 532 17.22 24.79 -12.35
N VAL A 533 18.00 23.78 -11.95
CA VAL A 533 18.56 23.64 -10.61
C VAL A 533 20.07 23.52 -10.70
N GLN A 534 20.76 24.00 -9.67
CA GLN A 534 22.21 23.99 -9.61
C GLN A 534 22.66 23.03 -8.51
N PHE A 535 23.59 22.12 -8.83
CA PHE A 535 24.27 21.28 -7.86
C PHE A 535 25.73 21.10 -8.28
N SER A 536 26.67 21.79 -7.61
CA SER A 536 28.09 21.76 -7.95
C SER A 536 28.80 20.53 -7.37
N LYS A 537 29.96 20.15 -7.92
CA LYS A 537 30.75 19.00 -7.41
C LYS A 537 31.14 19.11 -5.94
N ASP A 538 31.34 20.35 -5.47
CA ASP A 538 31.78 20.65 -4.12
C ASP A 538 30.59 20.87 -3.16
N ALA A 539 29.36 20.81 -3.68
CA ALA A 539 28.16 20.94 -2.89
C ALA A 539 28.01 19.78 -1.90
N LYS A 540 27.35 20.07 -0.77
CA LYS A 540 27.09 19.12 0.31
C LYS A 540 25.60 19.12 0.64
N ILE A 541 25.01 17.94 0.67
CA ILE A 541 23.65 17.77 1.18
C ILE A 541 23.70 17.77 2.71
N LEU A 542 22.97 18.69 3.33
CA LEU A 542 22.90 18.85 4.78
C LEU A 542 21.71 18.10 5.40
N GLN A 543 20.64 17.94 4.63
CA GLN A 543 19.43 17.21 5.02
C GLN A 543 18.68 16.73 3.78
N TRP A 544 18.14 15.51 3.85
CA TRP A 544 17.13 15.01 2.93
C TRP A 544 15.89 14.55 3.70
N SER A 545 14.74 15.02 3.28
CA SER A 545 13.42 14.68 3.81
C SER A 545 12.37 15.04 2.77
N TRP A 546 11.23 14.37 2.78
CA TRP A 546 10.17 14.77 1.86
C TRP A 546 9.52 16.09 2.26
N PHE A 547 9.34 16.33 3.57
CA PHE A 547 8.70 17.54 4.10
C PHE A 547 9.56 18.35 5.10
N GLY A 548 10.69 17.81 5.54
CA GLY A 548 11.42 18.31 6.72
C GLY A 548 10.78 17.87 8.03
N LYS A 549 11.37 18.27 9.17
CA LYS A 549 10.88 17.91 10.52
C LYS A 549 9.47 18.50 10.75
N GLN A 550 8.45 17.65 10.70
CA GLN A 550 7.07 18.10 10.90
C GLN A 550 6.76 18.32 12.39
N PRO A 551 6.16 19.47 12.77
CA PRO A 551 5.74 19.70 14.15
C PRO A 551 4.64 18.71 14.56
N LYS A 552 4.85 18.02 15.69
CA LYS A 552 3.88 17.06 16.25
C LYS A 552 2.93 17.79 17.21
N TYR A 553 1.66 17.93 16.84
CA TYR A 553 0.64 18.62 17.67
C TYR A 553 -0.29 17.63 18.35
N PRO A 554 -0.34 17.46 19.69
CA PRO A 554 -1.04 16.34 20.37
C PRO A 554 -2.49 16.07 19.94
N PHE A 555 -3.23 17.07 19.46
CA PHE A 555 -4.51 16.91 18.77
C PHE A 555 -4.70 18.02 17.72
N THR A 556 -5.13 17.69 16.51
CA THR A 556 -5.72 18.67 15.58
C THR A 556 -7.19 18.89 15.88
N PHE A 557 -7.73 20.06 15.52
CA PHE A 557 -9.14 20.36 15.72
C PHE A 557 -10.04 19.31 15.02
N GLU A 558 -9.69 18.94 13.79
CA GLU A 558 -10.39 17.93 13.00
C GLU A 558 -10.28 16.54 13.65
N GLY A 559 -9.10 16.16 14.16
CA GLY A 559 -8.90 14.91 14.89
C GLY A 559 -9.74 14.84 16.17
N MET A 560 -9.86 15.96 16.91
CA MET A 560 -10.75 16.06 18.07
C MET A 560 -12.22 15.88 17.67
N VAL A 561 -12.65 16.49 16.56
CA VAL A 561 -14.04 16.34 16.07
C VAL A 561 -14.33 14.88 15.72
N ILE A 562 -13.44 14.20 14.99
CA ILE A 562 -13.60 12.79 14.64
C ILE A 562 -13.62 11.91 15.88
N PHE A 563 -12.69 12.12 16.82
CA PHE A 563 -12.66 11.40 18.09
C PHE A 563 -13.95 11.62 18.89
N CYS A 564 -14.44 12.86 18.99
CA CYS A 564 -15.70 13.17 19.67
C CYS A 564 -16.89 12.49 18.99
N ILE A 565 -16.97 12.47 17.66
CA ILE A 565 -18.03 11.78 16.92
C ILE A 565 -18.00 10.27 17.24
N LEU A 566 -16.83 9.64 17.16
CA LEU A 566 -16.66 8.23 17.49
C LEU A 566 -17.01 7.92 18.95
N MET A 567 -16.58 8.77 19.89
CA MET A 567 -16.93 8.65 21.31
C MET A 567 -18.42 8.84 21.53
N CYS A 568 -19.08 9.76 20.83
CA CYS A 568 -20.53 9.89 20.86
C CYS A 568 -21.20 8.59 20.36
N PHE A 569 -20.75 8.01 19.25
CA PHE A 569 -21.27 6.72 18.78
C PHE A 569 -21.01 5.56 19.75
N LEU A 570 -19.85 5.53 20.40
CA LEU A 570 -19.48 4.51 21.40
C LEU A 570 -20.28 4.65 22.70
N LEU A 571 -20.52 5.88 23.14
CA LEU A 571 -21.22 6.17 24.39
C LEU A 571 -22.74 6.20 24.22
N THR A 572 -23.27 6.36 23.00
CA THR A 572 -24.71 6.40 22.73
C THR A 572 -25.42 5.12 23.20
N PRO A 573 -24.95 3.89 22.91
CA PRO A 573 -25.54 2.66 23.46
C PRO A 573 -25.53 2.61 24.98
N VAL A 574 -24.44 3.06 25.61
CA VAL A 574 -24.28 3.10 27.07
C VAL A 574 -25.25 4.13 27.69
N ALA A 575 -25.34 5.32 27.10
CA ALA A 575 -26.26 6.38 27.51
C ALA A 575 -27.73 5.97 27.34
N LEU A 576 -28.07 5.29 26.23
CA LEU A 576 -29.39 4.74 25.95
C LEU A 576 -29.76 3.55 26.86
N SER A 577 -28.78 2.89 27.46
CA SER A 577 -29.01 1.83 28.46
C SER A 577 -29.37 2.37 29.85
N THR A 578 -29.22 3.68 30.09
CA THR A 578 -29.52 4.28 31.39
C THR A 578 -31.03 4.36 31.64
N LYS A 579 -31.45 4.16 32.89
CA LYS A 579 -32.87 4.20 33.30
C LYS A 579 -33.59 5.49 32.90
N ARG A 580 -32.88 6.64 32.95
CA ARG A 580 -33.43 7.96 32.57
C ARG A 580 -33.71 8.06 31.06
N ALA A 581 -32.80 7.59 30.21
CA ALA A 581 -32.99 7.61 28.77
C ALA A 581 -34.10 6.65 28.33
N GLN A 582 -34.18 5.46 28.95
CA GLN A 582 -35.25 4.48 28.70
C GLN A 582 -36.64 5.02 29.07
N GLN A 583 -36.73 5.78 30.17
CA GLN A 583 -37.96 6.48 30.58
C GLN A 583 -38.34 7.60 29.60
N TRP A 584 -37.36 8.39 29.13
CA TRP A 584 -37.59 9.47 28.18
C TRP A 584 -38.02 8.99 26.79
N LEU A 585 -37.52 7.82 26.36
CA LEU A 585 -37.86 7.17 25.09
C LEU A 585 -39.13 6.29 25.15
N GLY A 586 -39.80 6.20 26.30
CA GLY A 586 -41.03 5.42 26.46
C GLY A 586 -40.85 3.89 26.32
N ALA A 587 -39.62 3.38 26.41
CA ALA A 587 -39.33 1.96 26.25
C ALA A 587 -39.63 1.17 27.53
N LYS A 588 -40.50 0.15 27.46
CA LYS A 588 -40.79 -0.73 28.62
C LYS A 588 -39.52 -1.48 29.03
N LYS A 589 -39.34 -1.61 30.36
CA LYS A 589 -38.18 -2.13 31.13
C LYS A 589 -37.47 -3.40 30.62
N GLN A 590 -38.01 -4.15 29.66
CA GLN A 590 -37.54 -5.48 29.26
C GLN A 590 -36.92 -5.57 27.85
N GLN A 591 -36.98 -4.54 27.00
CA GLN A 591 -36.51 -4.68 25.60
C GLN A 591 -35.05 -4.26 25.33
N LEU A 592 -34.35 -3.65 26.30
CA LEU A 592 -33.02 -3.05 26.08
C LEU A 592 -31.95 -3.51 27.09
N ARG A 593 -32.19 -4.60 27.83
CA ARG A 593 -31.34 -5.00 28.97
C ARG A 593 -30.08 -5.82 28.62
N SER A 594 -29.93 -6.28 27.39
CA SER A 594 -28.68 -6.88 26.91
C SER A 594 -28.58 -6.81 25.39
N PHE A 595 -27.35 -6.80 24.87
CA PHE A 595 -27.06 -6.96 23.43
C PHE A 595 -27.77 -8.17 22.83
N THR A 596 -27.94 -9.25 23.60
CA THR A 596 -28.65 -10.48 23.23
C THR A 596 -30.17 -10.32 23.12
N ALA A 597 -30.80 -9.51 23.97
CA ALA A 597 -32.25 -9.30 23.94
C ALA A 597 -32.70 -8.49 22.70
N LEU A 598 -31.85 -7.56 22.24
CA LEU A 598 -32.09 -6.81 21.01
C LEU A 598 -31.92 -7.70 19.76
N ASN A 599 -30.97 -8.63 19.80
CA ASN A 599 -30.72 -9.62 18.75
C ASN A 599 -31.94 -10.54 18.53
N ALA A 600 -32.57 -11.00 19.61
CA ALA A 600 -33.77 -11.84 19.55
C ALA A 600 -35.03 -11.09 19.06
N ALA A 601 -35.11 -9.79 19.29
CA ALA A 601 -36.22 -8.96 18.83
C ALA A 601 -36.15 -8.66 17.32
N MET A 602 -34.94 -8.45 16.77
CA MET A 602 -34.76 -8.14 15.34
C MET A 602 -34.85 -9.38 14.43
N CYS A 603 -34.43 -10.56 14.90
CA CYS A 603 -34.57 -11.78 14.09
C CYS A 603 -36.02 -12.27 13.94
N LYS A 604 -36.93 -11.90 14.86
CA LYS A 604 -38.35 -12.29 14.74
C LYS A 604 -39.12 -11.50 13.68
N THR A 605 -38.64 -10.34 13.24
CA THR A 605 -39.28 -9.51 12.21
C THR A 605 -38.78 -9.80 10.79
N ALA A 606 -37.67 -10.53 10.62
CA ALA A 606 -37.10 -10.86 9.32
C ALA A 606 -37.68 -12.14 8.67
N VAL A 607 -38.61 -12.85 9.32
CA VAL A 607 -39.29 -14.06 8.79
C VAL A 607 -40.70 -13.74 8.25
N ARG A 608 -41.09 -12.46 8.18
CA ARG A 608 -42.31 -12.03 7.48
C ARG A 608 -42.06 -10.72 6.71
N SER A 609 -41.35 -10.82 5.59
CA SER A 609 -41.47 -9.93 4.43
C SER A 609 -40.83 -10.58 3.23
#